data_AF-A0A348WAP5-F1
#
_entry.id   AF-A0A348WAP5-F1
#
_cell.length_a   1.000
_cell.length_b   1.000
_cell.length_c   1.000
_cell.angle_alpha   90.00
_cell.angle_beta   90.00
_cell.angle_gamma   90.00
#
_symmetry.space_group_name_H-M   'P 1'
#
loop_
_entity.id
_entity.type
_entity.pdbx_description
1 polymer ?
#
loop_
_entity_poly.entity_id
_entity_poly.type
_entity_poly.pdbx_seq_one_letter_code
_entity_poly.pdbx_strand_id
1 'polypeptide(L)' 'MTKTILITGATDGIGLETARHLAAEGHSLILHGRSAAKLDAARDKIGGTT' A
#
# COMPACT_ATOMS: atom_id res chain seq x y z
N MET A 1 -3.76 1.01 18.00
CA MET A 1 -5.02 1.51 17.38
C MET A 1 -4.87 1.36 15.87
N THR A 2 -5.85 0.75 15.21
CA THR A 2 -5.91 0.67 13.74
C THR A 2 -6.28 2.03 13.15
N LYS A 3 -5.61 2.43 12.06
CA LYS A 3 -5.89 3.65 11.31
C LYS A 3 -6.12 3.31 9.84
N THR A 4 -6.81 4.20 9.13
CA THR A 4 -6.88 4.20 7.66
C THR A 4 -5.91 5.24 7.12
N ILE A 5 -5.00 4.84 6.24
CA ILE A 5 -3.89 5.69 5.79
C ILE A 5 -3.85 5.73 4.26
N LEU A 6 -3.87 6.94 3.68
CA LEU A 6 -3.66 7.15 2.24
C LEU A 6 -2.17 7.32 1.96
N ILE A 7 -1.64 6.51 1.05
CA ILE A 7 -0.25 6.61 0.57
C ILE A 7 -0.27 6.97 -0.91
N THR A 8 0.26 8.15 -1.26
CA THR A 8 0.44 8.57 -2.64
C THR A 8 1.80 8.10 -3.17
N GLY A 9 1.85 7.64 -4.43
CA GLY A 9 3.08 7.07 -4.98
C GLY A 9 3.41 5.69 -4.38
N ALA A 10 2.40 4.92 -3.97
CA ALA A 10 2.58 3.66 -3.23
C ALA A 10 3.06 2.46 -4.06
N THR A 11 3.32 2.64 -5.35
CA THR A 11 3.56 1.53 -6.27
C THR A 11 5.01 1.06 -6.34
N ASP A 12 5.96 1.84 -5.81
CA ASP A 12 7.40 1.55 -5.90
C ASP A 12 8.19 2.30 -4.80
N GLY A 13 9.47 1.96 -4.66
CA GLY A 13 10.43 2.64 -3.79
C GLY A 13 9.93 2.86 -2.36
N ILE A 14 10.12 4.08 -1.85
CA ILE A 14 9.75 4.45 -0.47
C ILE A 14 8.25 4.28 -0.23
N GLY A 15 7.40 4.59 -1.21
CA GLY A 15 5.95 4.46 -1.05
C GLY A 15 5.51 3.01 -0.82
N LEU A 16 6.12 2.07 -1.56
CA LEU A 16 5.85 0.64 -1.40
C LEU A 16 6.37 0.10 -0.05
N GLU A 17 7.59 0.47 0.35
CA GLU A 17 8.14 0.01 1.63
C GLU A 17 7.37 0.61 2.83
N THR A 18 6.95 1.87 2.73
CA THR A 18 6.05 2.49 3.72
C THR A 18 4.74 1.71 3.85
N ALA A 19 4.15 1.31 2.71
CA ALA A 19 2.92 0.53 2.70
C ALA A 19 3.12 -0.86 3.32
N ARG A 20 4.24 -1.53 3.04
CA ARG A 20 4.58 -2.82 3.66
C ARG A 20 4.66 -2.72 5.18
N HIS A 21 5.39 -1.72 5.70
CA HIS A 21 5.56 -1.54 7.15
C HIS A 21 4.22 -1.24 7.84
N LEU A 22 3.44 -0.28 7.32
CA LEU A 22 2.16 0.10 7.93
C LEU A 22 1.12 -1.03 7.85
N ALA A 23 1.15 -1.85 6.79
CA ALA A 23 0.30 -3.04 6.70
C ALA A 23 0.68 -4.10 7.75
N ALA A 24 1.99 -4.33 7.96
CA ALA A 24 2.47 -5.26 8.98
C ALA A 24 2.11 -4.80 10.42
N GLU A 25 1.96 -3.50 10.63
CA GLU A 25 1.45 -2.92 11.88
C GLU A 25 -0.08 -3.03 12.05
N GLY A 26 -0.79 -3.62 11.07
CA GLY A 26 -2.23 -3.87 11.11
C GLY A 26 -3.09 -2.66 10.76
N HIS A 27 -2.55 -1.70 9.99
CA HIS A 27 -3.32 -0.57 9.47
C HIS A 27 -4.05 -0.90 8.17
N SER A 28 -5.16 -0.20 7.93
CA SER A 28 -5.86 -0.22 6.65
C SER A 28 -5.25 0.82 5.71
N LEU A 29 -4.90 0.43 4.49
CA LEU A 29 -4.17 1.29 3.56
C LEU A 29 -4.98 1.56 2.30
N ILE A 30 -4.95 2.81 1.85
CA ILE A 30 -5.43 3.22 0.53
C ILE A 30 -4.18 3.54 -0.29
N LEU A 31 -3.95 2.76 -1.35
CA LEU A 31 -2.80 2.93 -2.22
C LEU A 31 -3.18 3.78 -3.43
N HIS A 32 -2.49 4.90 -3.63
CA HIS A 32 -2.71 5.78 -4.77
C HIS A 32 -1.49 5.78 -5.70
N GLY A 33 -1.73 5.63 -7.00
CA GLY A 33 -0.73 5.59 -8.05
C GLY A 33 -1.34 5.81 -9.43
N ARG A 34 -0.49 6.05 -10.43
CA ARG A 34 -0.92 6.39 -11.81
C ARG A 34 -1.24 5.18 -12.69
N SER A 35 -0.90 3.98 -12.25
CA SER A 35 -1.04 2.76 -13.04
C SER A 35 -1.76 1.70 -12.22
N ALA A 36 -2.91 1.25 -12.73
CA ALA A 36 -3.69 0.18 -12.13
C ALA A 36 -2.86 -1.11 -12.00
N ALA A 37 -2.17 -1.52 -13.07
CA ALA A 37 -1.32 -2.72 -13.05
C ALA A 37 -0.21 -2.66 -11.98
N LYS A 38 0.39 -1.48 -11.76
CA LYS A 38 1.38 -1.33 -10.69
C LYS A 38 0.75 -1.30 -9.30
N LEU A 39 -0.46 -0.79 -9.15
CA LEU A 39 -1.22 -0.84 -7.90
C LEU A 39 -1.60 -2.29 -7.55
N ASP A 40 -2.03 -3.08 -8.53
CA ASP A 40 -2.32 -4.50 -8.36
C ASP A 40 -1.07 -5.24 -7.87
N ALA A 41 0.06 -5.06 -8.54
CA ALA A 41 1.32 -5.65 -8.14
C ALA A 41 1.78 -5.19 -6.74
N ALA A 42 1.55 -3.93 -6.38
CA ALA A 42 1.86 -3.41 -5.04
C ALA A 42 0.97 -4.04 -3.97
N ARG A 43 -0.33 -4.15 -4.21
CA ARG A 43 -1.28 -4.84 -3.32
C ARG A 43 -0.86 -6.29 -3.09
N ASP A 44 -0.56 -7.03 -4.16
CA ASP A 44 -0.16 -8.44 -4.07
C ASP A 44 1.15 -8.60 -3.29
N LYS A 45 2.09 -7.67 -3.48
CA LYS A 45 3.33 -7.59 -2.70
C LYS A 45 3.08 -7.36 -1.21
N ILE A 46 2.14 -6.49 -0.86
CA ILE A 46 1.81 -6.12 0.52
C ILE A 46 0.94 -7.19 1.21
N GLY A 47 0.19 -7.98 0.44
CA GLY A 47 -0.75 -8.97 0.96
C GLY A 47 -2.13 -8.40 1.32
N GLY A 48 -2.54 -7.30 0.68
CA GLY A 48 -3.84 -6.69 0.91
C GLY A 48 -4.99 -7.44 0.24
N THR A 49 -6.14 -7.53 0.91
CA THR A 49 -7.41 -7.98 0.31
C THR A 49 -8.19 -6.78 -0.24
N THR A 50 -8.96 -7.00 -1.31
CA THR A 50 -9.70 -5.97 -2.08
C THR A 50 -10.54 -5.05 -1.22
#